data_AF-A0AAW4BJW5-F1
#
_entry.id   AF-A0AAW4BJW5-F1
#
_cell.length_a   1.000
_cell.length_b   1.000
_cell.length_c   1.000
_cell.angle_alpha   90.00
_cell.angle_beta   90.00
_cell.angle_gamma   90.00
#
_symmetry.space_group_name_H-M   'P 1'
#
loop_
_entity.id
_entity.type
_entity.pdbx_description
1 polymer ?
#
loop_
_entity_poly.entity_id
_entity_poly.type
_entity_poly.pdbx_seq_one_letter_code
_entity_poly.pdbx_strand_id
1 'polypeptide(L)'
;MWRTIMSKEQIKKEYTHYAWMFGVVPVYLRIDSQGQIKEMCTRNYVPVWTGQLARFLFRIFALPIELIGWGERFVQHWFKITGTIK
;
A
#
# COMPACT_ATOMS: atom_id res chain seq x y z
N MET A 1 7.89 1.65 -9.84
CA MET A 1 9.36 1.47 -9.69
C MET A 1 9.65 1.32 -8.20
N TRP A 2 10.18 0.17 -7.78
CA TRP A 2 10.37 -0.15 -6.35
C TRP A 2 11.76 0.33 -5.92
N ARG A 3 11.84 1.34 -5.05
CA ARG A 3 13.12 1.87 -4.52
C ARG A 3 13.41 1.22 -3.16
N THR A 4 14.59 0.63 -3.02
CA THR A 4 15.00 -0.15 -1.85
C THR A 4 15.30 0.71 -0.63
N ILE A 5 15.87 1.91 -0.81
CA ILE A 5 16.16 2.85 0.28
C ILE A 5 16.04 4.27 -0.26
N MET A 6 15.19 5.09 0.36
CA MET A 6 15.04 6.52 0.03
C MET A 6 15.56 7.40 1.16
N SER A 7 16.12 8.56 0.86
CA SER A 7 16.49 9.53 1.89
C SER A 7 15.25 10.12 2.56
N LYS A 8 15.39 10.63 3.78
CA LYS A 8 14.26 11.28 4.50
C LYS A 8 13.69 12.46 3.70
N GLU A 9 14.53 13.22 3.03
CA GLU A 9 14.14 14.36 2.20
C GLU A 9 13.34 13.93 0.96
N GLN A 10 13.76 12.84 0.30
CA GLN A 10 13.00 12.26 -0.81
C GLN A 10 11.63 11.77 -0.36
N ILE A 11 11.57 11.10 0.80
CA ILE A 11 10.30 10.61 1.36
C ILE A 11 9.34 11.77 1.64
N LYS A 12 9.82 12.86 2.23
CA LYS A 12 9.01 14.07 2.48
C LYS A 12 8.53 14.76 1.20
N LYS A 13 9.34 14.71 0.14
CA LYS A 13 8.99 15.34 -1.15
C LYS A 13 7.98 14.51 -1.94
N GLU A 14 8.08 13.19 -1.88
CA GLU A 14 7.29 12.28 -2.72
C GLU A 14 6.05 11.72 -2.01
N TYR A 15 6.03 11.63 -0.67
CA TYR A 15 4.96 10.99 0.10
C TYR A 15 4.42 11.88 1.22
N THR A 16 3.15 11.68 1.56
CA THR A 16 2.43 12.52 2.52
C THR A 16 2.06 11.79 3.81
N HIS A 17 1.94 10.46 3.78
CA HIS A 17 1.46 9.67 4.93
C HIS A 17 2.26 8.39 5.16
N TYR A 18 2.36 7.99 6.42
CA TYR A 18 2.75 6.64 6.83
C TYR A 18 1.51 5.78 6.96
N ALA A 19 1.52 4.58 6.38
CA ALA A 19 0.40 3.66 6.48
C ALA A 19 0.84 2.20 6.59
N TRP A 20 -0.12 1.33 6.88
CA TRP A 20 0.03 -0.11 6.84
C TRP A 20 -0.91 -0.69 5.80
N MET A 21 -0.34 -1.32 4.78
CA MET A 21 -1.07 -2.12 3.82
C MET A 21 -1.52 -3.43 4.48
N PHE A 22 -2.82 -3.69 4.43
CA PHE A 22 -3.47 -4.84 5.08
C PHE A 22 -3.15 -5.00 6.58
N GLY A 23 -2.70 -3.93 7.24
CA GLY A 23 -2.27 -3.98 8.65
C GLY A 23 -0.95 -4.71 8.90
N VAL A 24 -0.26 -5.22 7.88
CA VAL A 24 0.93 -6.07 8.02
C VAL A 24 2.17 -5.46 7.37
N VAL A 25 2.02 -4.76 6.24
CA VAL A 25 3.16 -4.21 5.50
C VAL A 25 3.21 -2.70 5.67
N PRO A 26 4.25 -2.13 6.31
CA PRO A 26 4.38 -0.69 6.45
C PRO A 26 4.79 -0.06 5.11
N VAL A 27 4.07 1.00 4.74
CA VAL A 27 4.20 1.69 3.46
C VAL A 27 4.17 3.22 3.65
N TYR A 28 4.78 3.93 2.71
CA TYR A 28 4.56 5.35 2.49
C TYR A 28 3.47 5.53 1.45
N LEU A 29 2.53 6.43 1.72
CA LEU A 29 1.44 6.77 0.80
C LEU A 29 1.54 8.21 0.37
N ARG A 30 1.29 8.43 -0.91
CA ARG A 30 1.00 9.74 -1.47
C ARG A 30 -0.50 9.82 -1.70
N ILE A 31 -1.17 10.59 -0.85
CA ILE A 31 -2.60 10.84 -0.92
C ILE A 31 -2.81 12.22 -1.54
N ASP A 32 -3.72 12.31 -2.52
CA ASP A 32 -4.12 13.58 -3.12
C ASP A 32 -5.13 14.34 -2.25
N SER A 33 -5.41 15.60 -2.57
CA SER A 33 -6.35 16.47 -1.85
C SER A 33 -7.78 15.92 -1.79
N GLN A 34 -8.12 14.98 -2.68
CA GLN A 34 -9.40 14.27 -2.72
C GLN A 34 -9.40 12.95 -1.92
N GLY A 35 -8.32 12.63 -1.19
CA GLY A 35 -8.20 11.39 -0.41
C GLY A 35 -7.85 10.14 -1.21
N GLN A 36 -7.57 10.28 -2.51
CA GLN A 36 -7.19 9.18 -3.40
C GLN A 36 -5.72 8.81 -3.24
N ILE A 37 -5.41 7.52 -3.19
CA ILE A 37 -4.02 7.01 -3.14
C ILE A 37 -3.43 7.08 -4.54
N LYS A 38 -2.47 7.99 -4.75
CA LYS A 38 -1.82 8.19 -6.05
C LYS A 38 -0.60 7.29 -6.21
N GLU A 39 0.22 7.21 -5.16
CA GLU A 39 1.44 6.39 -5.15
C GLU A 39 1.63 5.72 -3.80
N MET A 40 2.27 4.54 -3.83
CA MET A 40 2.60 3.76 -2.65
C MET A 40 4.03 3.25 -2.78
N CYS A 41 4.79 3.29 -1.68
CA CYS A 41 6.10 2.67 -1.58
C CYS A 41 6.26 1.90 -0.28
N THR A 42 7.04 0.81 -0.28
CA THR A 42 7.40 0.10 0.95
C THR A 42 8.29 0.96 1.83
N ARG A 43 8.13 0.85 3.16
CA ARG A 43 8.98 1.57 4.12
C ARG A 43 10.44 1.16 3.97
N ASN A 44 11.37 2.07 4.24
CA ASN A 44 12.80 1.73 4.30
C ASN A 44 13.04 0.57 5.28
N TYR A 45 14.02 -0.28 4.96
CA TYR A 45 14.38 -1.51 5.71
C TYR A 45 13.33 -2.62 5.67
N VAL A 46 12.23 -2.43 4.95
CA VAL A 46 11.27 -3.50 4.67
C VAL A 46 11.54 -4.07 3.29
N PRO A 47 11.72 -5.39 3.16
CA PRO A 47 11.96 -6.01 1.87
C PRO A 47 10.80 -5.74 0.92
N VAL A 48 11.11 -5.34 -0.32
CA VAL A 48 10.11 -5.02 -1.36
C VAL A 48 9.16 -6.19 -1.61
N TRP A 49 9.65 -7.43 -1.48
CA TRP A 49 8.84 -8.63 -1.67
C TRP A 49 7.70 -8.74 -0.66
N THR A 50 7.78 -8.11 0.52
CA THR A 50 6.70 -8.18 1.52
C THR A 50 5.40 -7.56 1.01
N GLY A 51 5.48 -6.43 0.29
CA GLY A 51 4.33 -5.83 -0.37
C GLY A 51 3.79 -6.71 -1.50
N GLN A 52 4.68 -7.36 -2.25
CA GLN A 52 4.28 -8.30 -3.32
C GLN A 52 3.61 -9.55 -2.76
N LEU A 53 4.19 -10.14 -1.71
CA LEU A 53 3.63 -11.31 -1.03
C LEU A 53 2.29 -10.99 -0.40
N ALA A 54 2.16 -9.84 0.28
CA ALA A 54 0.89 -9.44 0.87
C ALA A 54 -0.20 -9.29 -0.19
N ARG A 55 0.11 -8.70 -1.36
CA ARG A 55 -0.82 -8.65 -2.49
C ARG A 55 -1.13 -10.03 -3.06
N PHE A 56 -0.15 -10.91 -3.13
CA PHE A 56 -0.32 -12.26 -3.65
C PHE A 56 -1.23 -13.10 -2.74
N LEU A 57 -0.97 -13.12 -1.43
CA LEU A 57 -1.79 -13.79 -0.44
C LEU A 57 -3.22 -13.23 -0.42
N PHE A 58 -3.35 -11.90 -0.47
CA PHE A 58 -4.65 -11.26 -0.55
C PHE A 58 -5.40 -11.63 -1.83
N ARG A 59 -4.70 -11.70 -2.97
CA ARG A 59 -5.30 -12.12 -4.24
C ARG A 59 -5.78 -13.57 -4.19
N ILE A 60 -5.02 -14.49 -3.60
CA ILE A 60 -5.46 -15.88 -3.39
C ILE A 60 -6.74 -15.93 -2.56
N PHE A 61 -6.82 -15.13 -1.49
CA PHE A 61 -8.00 -15.04 -0.65
C PHE A 61 -9.20 -14.38 -1.35
N ALA A 62 -8.95 -13.34 -2.15
CA ALA A 62 -9.95 -12.56 -2.88
C ALA A 62 -10.54 -13.30 -4.08
N LEU A 63 -9.75 -14.12 -4.76
CA LEU A 63 -10.11 -14.82 -5.99
C LEU A 63 -11.42 -15.64 -5.88
N PRO A 64 -11.64 -16.47 -4.85
CA PRO A 64 -12.93 -17.16 -4.69
C PRO A 64 -14.09 -16.19 -4.43
N ILE A 65 -13.87 -15.05 -3.77
CA ILE A 65 -14.91 -14.04 -3.50
C ILE A 65 -15.33 -13.35 -4.80
N GLU A 66 -14.38 -13.02 -5.67
CA GLU A 66 -14.66 -12.45 -6.99
C GLU A 66 -15.37 -13.45 -7.92
N LEU A 67 -14.98 -14.73 -7.86
CA LEU A 67 -15.62 -15.82 -8.60
C LEU A 67 -17.08 -16.06 -8.16
N ILE A 68 -17.33 -16.13 -6.86
CA ILE A 68 -18.68 -16.33 -6.30
C ILE A 68 -19.55 -15.10 -6.54
N GLY A 69 -18.97 -13.90 -6.53
CA GLY A 69 -19.66 -12.63 -6.74
C GLY A 69 -19.96 -12.27 -8.20
N TRP A 70 -19.59 -13.12 -9.18
CA TRP A 70 -19.83 -12.88 -10.62
C TRP A 70 -19.36 -11.49 -11.12
N GLY A 71 -18.31 -10.95 -10.50
CA GLY A 71 -17.76 -9.63 -10.87
C GLY A 71 -18.49 -8.40 -10.31
N GLU A 72 -19.55 -8.55 -9.51
CA GLU A 72 -20.20 -7.40 -8.84
C GLU A 72 -19.45 -6.92 -7.59
N ARG A 73 -18.52 -7.72 -7.08
CA ARG A 73 -17.76 -7.42 -5.86
C ARG A 73 -16.31 -7.12 -6.19
N PHE A 74 -15.89 -5.89 -5.89
CA PHE A 74 -14.49 -5.47 -6.01
C PHE A 74 -13.81 -5.52 -4.66
N VAL A 75 -12.68 -6.21 -4.59
CA VAL A 75 -11.94 -6.33 -3.35
C VAL A 75 -11.12 -5.05 -3.09
N GLN A 76 -11.56 -4.29 -2.09
CA GLN A 76 -10.86 -3.07 -1.69
C GLN A 76 -9.57 -3.40 -0.93
N HIS A 77 -8.46 -2.82 -1.39
CA HIS A 77 -7.19 -2.91 -0.70
C HIS A 77 -7.20 -1.94 0.48
N TRP A 78 -7.14 -2.48 1.70
CA TRP A 78 -7.23 -1.66 2.90
C TRP A 78 -5.87 -1.13 3.32
N PHE A 79 -5.84 0.16 3.66
CA PHE A 79 -4.67 0.85 4.19
C PHE A 79 -5.02 1.54 5.51
N LYS A 80 -4.24 1.25 6.55
CA LYS A 80 -4.34 1.96 7.83
C LYS A 80 -3.38 3.13 7.85
N ILE A 81 -3.87 4.36 7.76
CA ILE A 81 -3.03 5.54 7.96
C ILE A 81 -2.62 5.60 9.44
N THR A 82 -1.32 5.81 9.68
CA THR A 82 -0.73 5.83 11.03
C THR A 82 -0.10 7.16 11.39
N GLY A 83 0.14 8.03 10.40
CA GLY A 83 0.64 9.37 10.65
C GLY A 83 0.90 10.13 9.36
N THR A 84 1.13 11.43 9.48
CA THR A 84 1.54 12.30 8.38
C THR A 84 3.06 12.43 8.33
N ILE A 85 3.60 12.53 7.11
CA ILE A 85 5.00 12.81 6.86
C ILE A 85 5.14 14.34 6.82
N LYS A 86 5.87 14.90 7.80
CA LYS A 86 6.28 16.32 7.84
C LYS A 86 7.75 16.42 7.50
#